data_AF-A0A523GAC8-F1
#
_entry.id   AF-A0A523GAC8-F1
#
_cell.length_a   1.000
_cell.length_b   1.000
_cell.length_c   1.000
_cell.angle_alpha   90.00
_cell.angle_beta   90.00
_cell.angle_gamma   90.00
#
_symmetry.space_group_name_H-M   'P 1'
#
loop_
_entity.id
_entity.type
_entity.pdbx_description
1 polymer ?
#
loop_
_entity_poly.entity_id
_entity_poly.type
_entity_poly.pdbx_seq_one_letter_code
_entity_poly.pdbx_strand_id
1 'polypeptide(L)'
;MSWRSLIQNTPGRIKRWLLVAGATFMLLWFVFFDSHSLVSRIRWHQERSRLESENALLKSEIDQLKTQLARPLTDDDVERIAREEYGMTRPGEVVYPVEEK
;
A
#
# COMPACT_ATOMS: atom_id res chain seq x y z
N MET A 1 -6.21 23.02 52.13
CA MET A 1 -5.39 23.99 51.39
C MET A 1 -6.14 24.37 50.12
N SER A 2 -6.69 25.59 50.07
CA SER A 2 -7.67 26.00 49.06
C SER A 2 -6.97 26.53 47.81
N TRP A 3 -7.20 25.86 46.68
CA TRP A 3 -6.65 26.20 45.37
C TRP A 3 -7.20 27.53 44.80
N ARG A 4 -8.15 28.17 45.50
CA ARG A 4 -8.84 29.37 45.04
C ARG A 4 -8.00 30.65 45.11
N SER A 5 -6.98 30.73 45.97
CA SER A 5 -6.18 31.95 46.15
C SER A 5 -5.14 32.18 45.05
N LEU A 6 -4.73 31.13 44.32
CA LEU A 6 -3.74 31.23 43.25
C LEU A 6 -4.27 31.94 41.98
N ILE A 7 -5.59 32.01 41.83
CA ILE A 7 -6.25 32.57 40.61
C ILE A 7 -6.60 34.06 40.78
N GLN A 8 -6.60 34.57 42.02
CA GLN A 8 -7.09 35.92 42.34
C GLN A 8 -6.03 37.00 42.13
N ASN A 9 -4.74 36.69 42.35
CA ASN A 9 -3.64 37.64 42.19
C ASN A 9 -2.73 37.29 41.00
N THR A 10 -3.32 37.05 39.82
CA THR A 10 -2.56 36.96 38.56
C THR A 10 -2.74 38.27 37.79
N PRO A 11 -1.67 39.04 37.53
CA PRO A 11 -1.78 40.31 36.81
C PRO A 11 -2.45 40.08 35.44
N GLY A 12 -3.34 40.98 35.03
CA GLY A 12 -4.22 40.79 33.86
C GLY A 12 -3.48 40.50 32.55
N ARG A 13 -2.20 40.88 32.46
CA ARG A 13 -1.31 40.50 31.34
C ARG A 13 -1.08 38.99 31.27
N ILE A 14 -0.84 38.32 32.39
CA ILE A 14 -0.59 36.87 32.43
C ILE A 14 -1.85 36.10 32.07
N LYS A 15 -3.04 36.55 32.49
CA LYS A 15 -4.33 35.95 32.07
C LYS A 15 -4.53 36.04 30.55
N ARG A 16 -4.23 37.19 29.93
CA ARG A 16 -4.29 37.33 28.46
C ARG A 16 -3.29 36.41 27.74
N TRP A 17 -2.06 36.31 28.23
CA TRP A 17 -1.05 35.44 27.64
C TRP A 17 -1.38 33.94 27.80
N LEU A 18 -1.96 33.53 28.94
CA LEU A 18 -2.45 32.17 29.13
C LEU A 18 -3.63 31.83 28.22
N LEU A 19 -4.55 32.77 27.98
CA LEU A 19 -5.64 32.58 27.03
C LEU A 19 -5.12 32.43 25.59
N VAL A 20 -4.17 33.28 25.19
CA VAL A 20 -3.55 33.18 23.85
C VAL A 20 -2.76 31.87 23.72
N ALA A 21 -1.95 31.51 24.71
CA ALA A 21 -1.19 30.27 24.69
C ALA A 21 -2.10 29.04 24.65
N GLY A 22 -3.19 29.03 25.41
CA GLY A 22 -4.21 27.98 25.39
C GLY A 22 -4.93 27.88 24.04
N ALA A 23 -5.31 29.02 23.44
CA ALA A 23 -5.93 29.05 22.12
C ALA A 23 -4.97 28.57 21.02
N THR A 24 -3.71 28.99 21.05
CA THR A 24 -2.68 28.53 20.11
C THR A 24 -2.40 27.04 20.27
N PHE A 25 -2.32 26.55 21.51
CA PHE A 25 -2.17 25.12 21.77
C PHE A 25 -3.36 24.32 21.25
N MET A 26 -4.59 24.82 21.45
CA MET A 26 -5.80 24.18 20.93
C MET A 26 -5.80 24.16 19.39
N LEU A 27 -5.43 25.26 18.74
CA LEU A 27 -5.29 25.32 17.28
C LEU A 27 -4.23 24.35 16.76
N LEU A 28 -3.06 24.30 17.39
CA LEU A 28 -2.01 23.34 17.04
C LEU A 28 -2.45 21.90 17.28
N TRP A 29 -3.17 21.64 18.37
CA TRP A 29 -3.73 20.33 18.68
C TRP A 29 -4.76 19.89 17.62
N PHE A 30 -5.66 20.78 17.20
CA PHE A 30 -6.60 20.46 16.12
C PHE A 30 -5.89 20.23 14.78
N VAL A 31 -4.82 20.97 14.49
CA VAL A 31 -4.09 20.80 13.23
C VAL A 31 -3.24 19.51 13.23
N PHE A 32 -2.68 19.13 14.38
CA PHE A 32 -1.68 18.06 14.48
C PHE A 32 -2.23 16.74 15.02
N PHE A 33 -3.18 16.80 15.95
CA PHE A 33 -3.73 15.67 16.70
C PHE A 33 -5.17 15.32 16.34
N ASP A 34 -5.93 16.24 15.72
CA ASP A 34 -7.22 15.83 15.16
C ASP A 34 -6.96 14.84 14.02
N SER A 35 -7.65 13.72 14.16
CA SER A 35 -7.67 12.46 13.41
C SER A 35 -7.65 12.53 11.87
N HIS A 36 -7.63 13.72 11.28
CA HIS A 36 -7.69 14.01 9.85
C HIS A 36 -6.50 14.85 9.38
N SER A 37 -5.30 14.60 9.92
CA SER A 37 -4.09 15.29 9.45
C SER A 37 -4.01 15.21 7.91
N LEU A 38 -3.72 16.35 7.28
CA LEU A 38 -3.60 16.47 5.83
C LEU A 38 -2.61 15.44 5.25
N VAL A 39 -1.59 15.10 6.04
CA VAL A 39 -0.61 14.05 5.76
C VAL A 39 -1.27 12.69 5.56
N SER A 40 -2.19 12.30 6.45
CA SER A 40 -2.93 11.04 6.31
C SER A 40 -3.73 11.04 5.01
N ARG A 41 -4.45 12.13 4.71
CA ARG A 41 -5.25 12.24 3.47
C ARG A 41 -4.38 12.10 2.22
N ILE A 42 -3.22 12.76 2.17
CA ILE A 42 -2.28 12.63 1.05
C ILE A 42 -1.80 11.18 0.91
N ARG A 43 -1.42 10.54 2.02
CA ARG A 43 -0.99 9.13 2.01
C ARG A 43 -2.09 8.20 1.52
N TRP A 44 -3.33 8.40 1.94
CA TRP A 44 -4.47 7.60 1.46
C TRP A 44 -4.72 7.77 -0.03
N HIS A 45 -4.58 8.98 -0.57
CA HIS A 45 -4.71 9.21 -2.01
C HIS A 45 -3.58 8.56 -2.81
N GLN A 46 -2.34 8.63 -2.33
CA GLN A 46 -1.20 7.96 -2.95
C GLN A 46 -1.38 6.44 -2.94
N GLU A 47 -1.78 5.87 -1.79
CA GLU A 47 -1.99 4.43 -1.67
C GLU A 47 -3.14 3.96 -2.57
N ARG A 48 -4.23 4.72 -2.62
CA ARG A 48 -5.34 4.43 -3.54
C ARG A 48 -4.88 4.44 -5.00
N SER A 49 -4.14 5.47 -5.42
CA SER A 49 -3.63 5.55 -6.80
C SER A 49 -2.68 4.40 -7.12
N ARG A 50 -1.85 3.99 -6.16
CA ARG A 50 -0.96 2.83 -6.31
C ARG A 50 -1.76 1.55 -6.54
N LEU A 51 -2.72 1.26 -5.67
CA LEU A 51 -3.57 0.08 -5.77
C LEU A 51 -4.41 0.07 -7.06
N GLU A 52 -4.92 1.21 -7.49
CA GLU A 52 -5.65 1.33 -8.76
C GLU A 52 -4.74 1.01 -9.96
N SER A 53 -3.49 1.49 -9.94
CA SER A 53 -2.51 1.18 -11.00
C SER A 53 -2.13 -0.30 -11.03
N GLU A 54 -1.89 -0.91 -9.86
CA GLU A 54 -1.56 -2.33 -9.73
C GLU A 54 -2.73 -3.22 -10.20
N ASN A 55 -3.96 -2.85 -9.83
CA ASN A 55 -5.16 -3.54 -10.29
C ASN A 55 -5.32 -3.47 -11.81
N ALA A 56 -5.04 -2.31 -12.43
CA ALA A 56 -5.08 -2.15 -13.87
C ALA A 56 -4.04 -3.03 -14.59
N LEU A 57 -2.81 -3.10 -14.06
CA LEU A 57 -1.76 -3.97 -14.59
C LEU A 57 -2.16 -5.46 -14.50
N LEU A 58 -2.61 -5.91 -13.33
CA LEU A 58 -3.05 -7.30 -13.13
C LEU A 58 -4.22 -7.67 -14.04
N LYS A 59 -5.18 -6.77 -14.25
CA LYS A 59 -6.28 -7.01 -15.21
C LYS A 59 -5.76 -7.16 -16.63
N SER A 60 -4.82 -6.32 -17.06
CA SER A 60 -4.20 -6.44 -18.37
C SER A 60 -3.48 -7.79 -18.53
N GLU A 61 -2.77 -8.24 -17.50
CA GLU A 61 -2.09 -9.54 -17.53
C GLU A 61 -3.08 -10.71 -17.60
N ILE A 62 -4.17 -10.66 -16.83
CA ILE A 62 -5.25 -11.64 -16.91
C ILE A 62 -5.84 -11.70 -18.32
N ASP A 63 -6.10 -10.56 -18.95
CA ASP A 63 -6.67 -10.52 -20.30
C ASP A 63 -5.69 -11.02 -21.36
N GLN A 64 -4.39 -10.75 -21.20
CA GLN A 64 -3.34 -11.33 -22.06
C GLN A 64 -3.28 -12.85 -21.90
N LEU A 65 -3.25 -13.37 -20.68
CA LEU A 65 -3.23 -14.81 -20.41
C LEU A 65 -4.48 -15.51 -20.96
N LYS A 66 -5.66 -14.91 -20.80
CA LYS A 66 -6.90 -15.42 -21.40
C LYS A 66 -6.82 -15.47 -22.93
N THR A 67 -6.23 -14.45 -23.55
CA THR A 67 -6.04 -14.42 -25.00
C THR A 67 -5.08 -15.51 -25.47
N GLN A 68 -4.02 -15.79 -24.70
CA GLN A 68 -3.10 -16.90 -24.97
C GLN A 68 -3.80 -18.26 -24.84
N LEU A 69 -4.59 -18.45 -23.78
CA LEU A 69 -5.38 -19.67 -23.55
C LEU A 69 -6.50 -19.87 -24.59
N ALA A 70 -7.04 -18.79 -25.15
CA ALA A 70 -8.05 -18.85 -26.20
C ALA A 70 -7.49 -19.31 -27.55
N ARG A 71 -6.15 -19.29 -27.74
CA ARG A 71 -5.52 -19.92 -28.89
C ARG A 71 -5.61 -21.44 -28.68
N PRO A 72 -6.14 -22.20 -29.65
CA PRO A 72 -6.13 -23.65 -29.55
C PRO A 72 -4.68 -24.12 -29.46
N LEU A 73 -4.32 -24.70 -28.31
CA LEU A 73 -3.03 -25.34 -28.12
C LEU A 73 -2.99 -26.61 -28.98
N THR A 74 -1.94 -26.75 -29.77
CA THR A 74 -1.67 -28.00 -30.48
C THR A 74 -1.00 -29.00 -29.55
N ASP A 75 -1.07 -30.31 -29.86
CA ASP A 75 -0.37 -31.33 -29.07
C ASP A 75 1.15 -31.05 -28.99
N ASP A 76 1.75 -30.51 -30.05
CA ASP A 76 3.15 -30.05 -30.08
C ASP A 76 3.40 -28.90 -29.11
N ASP A 77 2.49 -27.90 -29.04
CA ASP A 77 2.61 -26.79 -28.09
C ASP A 77 2.52 -27.29 -26.64
N VAL A 78 1.64 -28.24 -26.37
CA VAL A 78 1.48 -28.83 -25.03
C VAL A 78 2.71 -29.63 -24.65
N GLU A 79 3.24 -30.47 -25.56
CA GLU A 79 4.45 -31.26 -25.31
C GLU A 79 5.67 -30.34 -25.08
N ARG A 80 5.81 -29.28 -25.89
CA ARG A 80 6.88 -28.30 -25.72
C ARG A 80 6.81 -27.60 -24.35
N ILE A 81 5.63 -27.10 -23.95
CA ILE A 81 5.44 -26.47 -22.64
C ILE A 81 5.74 -27.47 -21.51
N ALA A 82 5.25 -28.71 -21.62
CA ALA A 82 5.48 -29.73 -20.61
C ALA A 82 6.99 -30.04 -20.43
N ARG A 83 7.75 -30.10 -21.53
CA ARG A 83 9.20 -30.39 -21.49
C ARG A 83 10.06 -29.19 -21.08
N GLU A 84 9.80 -28.01 -21.66
CA GLU A 84 10.64 -26.83 -21.48
C GLU A 84 10.35 -26.10 -20.16
N GLU A 85 9.07 -25.83 -19.86
CA GLU A 85 8.68 -25.03 -18.69
C GLU A 85 8.59 -25.89 -17.42
N TYR A 86 8.16 -27.15 -17.56
CA TYR A 86 7.88 -28.03 -16.43
C TYR A 86 8.80 -29.24 -16.31
N GLY A 87 9.71 -29.46 -17.26
CA GLY A 87 10.65 -30.59 -17.24
C GLY A 87 9.97 -31.97 -17.22
N MET A 88 8.72 -32.07 -17.69
CA MET A 88 7.95 -33.30 -17.67
C MET A 88 8.41 -34.29 -18.74
N THR A 89 8.32 -35.57 -18.41
CA THR A 89 8.70 -36.70 -19.27
C THR A 89 7.54 -37.69 -19.36
N ARG A 90 7.43 -38.42 -20.48
CA ARG A 90 6.40 -39.44 -20.59
C ARG A 90 6.67 -40.62 -19.64
N PRO A 91 5.63 -41.32 -19.16
CA PRO A 91 5.82 -42.54 -18.37
C PRO A 91 6.65 -43.57 -19.14
N GLY A 92 7.81 -43.95 -18.60
CA GLY A 92 8.75 -44.90 -19.23
C GLY A 92 9.80 -44.29 -20.15
N GLU A 93 9.85 -42.96 -20.29
CA GLU A 93 10.89 -42.25 -21.03
C GLU A 93 12.15 -42.08 -20.17
N VAL A 94 13.32 -42.39 -20.72
CA VAL A 94 14.62 -42.22 -20.04
C VAL A 94 15.30 -40.99 -20.61
N VAL A 95 15.47 -39.95 -19.80
CA VAL A 95 16.16 -38.72 -20.18
C VAL A 95 17.65 -38.84 -19.92
N TYR A 96 18.46 -38.56 -20.95
CA TYR A 96 19.90 -38.50 -20.84
C TYR A 96 20.34 -37.03 -20.75
N PRO A 97 20.95 -36.58 -19.64
CA PRO A 97 21.54 -35.25 -19.57
C PRO A 97 22.72 -35.18 -20.54
N VAL A 98 22.72 -34.18 -21.41
CA VAL A 98 23.82 -33.91 -22.34
C VAL A 98 24.65 -32.78 -21.74
N GLU A 99 25.93 -33.02 -21.47
CA GLU A 99 26.85 -31.95 -21.06
C GLU A 99 27.20 -31.09 -22.29
N GLU A 100 26.93 -29.78 -22.22
CA GLU A 100 27.45 -28.83 -23.21
C GLU A 100 28.98 -28.76 -23.06
N LYS A 101 29.68 -28.93 -24.19
CA LYS A 101 31.15 -28.91 -24.28
C LYS A 101 31.74 -27.50 -24.21
#